data_AF-X1BL92-F1
#
_entry.id   AF-X1BL92-F1
#
_cell.length_a   1.000
_cell.length_b   1.000
_cell.length_c   1.000
_cell.angle_alpha   90.00
_cell.angle_beta   90.00
_cell.angle_gamma   90.00
#
_symmetry.space_group_name_H-M   'P 1'
#
loop_
_entity.id
_entity.type
_entity.pdbx_description
1 polymer ?
#
loop_
_entity_poly.entity_id
_entity_poly.type
_entity_poly.pdbx_seq_one_letter_code
_entity_poly.pdbx_strand_id
1 'polypeptide(L)'
;KKNRPYLLIGFGRWGTADRFLGIPAKWSDINGAKTIIETTLEGFSIDFSQGAHFFHNIVSANIGYFHIKHKSEQHKIDWDWINKQKSKTDLEFVRHIELKNPLTVRIDAQKREGIILKPEK
;
A
#
# COMPACT_ATOMS: atom_id res chain seq x y z
N LYS A 1 1.74 -20.71 -0.41
CA LYS A 1 1.68 -19.37 0.23
C LYS A 1 2.50 -19.40 1.52
N LYS A 2 3.40 -18.45 1.77
CA LYS A 2 4.02 -18.29 3.10
C LYS A 2 3.06 -17.44 3.93
N ASN A 3 2.65 -17.90 5.11
CA ASN A 3 1.71 -17.19 5.99
C ASN A 3 2.40 -15.99 6.64
N ARG A 4 2.76 -15.00 5.82
CA ARG A 4 3.51 -13.81 6.21
C ARG A 4 2.73 -12.57 5.79
N PRO A 5 2.24 -11.78 6.76
CA PRO A 5 1.66 -10.47 6.48
C PRO A 5 2.65 -9.60 5.71
N TYR A 6 2.12 -8.71 4.88
CA TYR A 6 2.93 -7.70 4.21
C TYR A 6 2.22 -6.35 4.14
N LEU A 7 3.04 -5.32 3.94
CA LEU A 7 2.61 -3.99 3.50
C LEU A 7 2.60 -3.99 1.98
N LEU A 8 1.49 -3.56 1.38
CA LEU A 8 1.37 -3.37 -0.06
C LEU A 8 1.35 -1.89 -0.38
N ILE A 9 2.12 -1.46 -1.39
CA ILE A 9 2.11 -0.09 -1.88
C ILE A 9 1.78 -0.14 -3.37
N GLY A 10 0.77 0.60 -3.80
CA GLY A 10 0.34 0.66 -5.20
C GLY A 10 0.05 2.07 -5.66
N PHE A 11 0.31 2.31 -6.94
CA PHE A 11 0.05 3.59 -7.59
C PHE A 11 -1.30 3.55 -8.32
N GLY A 12 -2.22 4.45 -7.95
CA GLY A 12 -3.57 4.47 -8.49
C GLY A 12 -4.50 3.40 -7.91
N ARG A 13 -5.66 3.22 -8.54
CA ARG A 13 -6.76 2.38 -8.07
C ARG A 13 -6.45 0.89 -8.17
N TRP A 14 -6.91 0.11 -7.21
CA TRP A 14 -6.88 -1.36 -7.28
C TRP A 14 -8.11 -1.91 -8.02
N GLY A 15 -7.89 -2.94 -8.83
CA GLY A 15 -8.95 -3.67 -9.52
C GLY A 15 -9.58 -2.94 -10.70
N THR A 16 -8.94 -1.88 -11.19
CA THR A 16 -9.34 -1.21 -12.44
C THR A 16 -8.71 -1.91 -13.65
N ALA A 17 -9.50 -2.11 -14.71
CA ALA A 17 -8.96 -2.56 -16.00
C ALA A 17 -8.29 -1.43 -16.80
N ASP A 18 -8.57 -0.17 -16.42
CA ASP A 18 -7.93 1.00 -17.02
C ASP A 18 -6.52 1.20 -16.43
N ARG A 19 -5.51 0.91 -17.27
CA ARG A 19 -4.08 1.07 -16.95
C ARG A 19 -3.67 2.50 -16.62
N PHE A 20 -4.45 3.50 -17.03
CA PHE A 20 -4.20 4.90 -16.69
C PHE A 20 -4.80 5.28 -15.34
N LEU A 21 -5.62 4.42 -14.73
CA LEU A 21 -6.24 4.68 -13.43
C LEU A 21 -5.64 3.85 -12.30
N GLY A 22 -4.87 2.80 -12.61
CA GLY A 22 -4.21 1.99 -11.58
C GLY A 22 -3.90 0.56 -12.00
N ILE A 23 -4.02 -0.37 -11.05
CA ILE A 23 -3.51 -1.73 -11.13
C ILE A 23 -4.67 -2.73 -11.28
N PRO A 24 -4.69 -3.58 -12.33
CA PRO A 24 -5.73 -4.58 -12.56
C PRO A 24 -5.58 -5.83 -11.66
N ALA A 25 -5.41 -5.64 -10.35
CA ALA A 25 -5.30 -6.72 -9.38
C ALA A 25 -6.68 -7.14 -8.86
N LYS A 26 -6.92 -8.46 -8.77
CA LYS A 26 -8.09 -9.02 -8.08
C LYS A 26 -7.83 -9.09 -6.58
N TRP A 27 -8.90 -9.16 -5.79
CA TRP A 27 -8.78 -9.34 -4.34
C TRP A 27 -7.95 -10.59 -3.97
N SER A 28 -8.14 -11.70 -4.70
CA SER A 28 -7.37 -12.94 -4.52
C SER A 28 -5.86 -12.76 -4.60
N ASP A 29 -5.41 -11.73 -5.31
CA ASP A 29 -4.01 -11.47 -5.60
C ASP A 29 -3.34 -10.71 -4.45
N ILE A 30 -4.12 -9.91 -3.70
CA ILE A 30 -3.61 -9.00 -2.66
C ILE A 30 -4.14 -9.28 -1.25
N ASN A 31 -5.00 -10.30 -1.06
CA ASN A 31 -5.66 -10.60 0.22
C ASN A 31 -4.74 -11.06 1.36
N GLY A 32 -3.43 -11.17 1.13
CA GLY A 32 -2.44 -11.40 2.19
C GLY A 32 -1.92 -10.12 2.85
N ALA A 33 -2.26 -8.95 2.30
CA ALA A 33 -1.83 -7.66 2.86
C ALA A 33 -2.51 -7.41 4.20
N LYS A 34 -1.74 -6.93 5.18
CA LYS A 34 -2.32 -6.39 6.44
C LYS A 34 -2.46 -4.89 6.43
N THR A 35 -1.69 -4.24 5.55
CA THR A 35 -1.79 -2.81 5.31
C THR A 35 -1.59 -2.55 3.82
N ILE A 36 -2.40 -1.67 3.26
CA ILE A 36 -2.29 -1.21 1.87
C ILE A 36 -2.14 0.31 1.88
N ILE A 37 -1.16 0.80 1.12
CA ILE A 37 -0.98 2.20 0.80
C ILE A 37 -1.33 2.38 -0.66
N GLU A 38 -2.34 3.19 -0.92
CA GLU A 38 -2.67 3.67 -2.25
C GLU A 38 -2.09 5.08 -2.40
N THR A 39 -1.21 5.25 -3.39
CA THR A 39 -0.50 6.49 -3.63
C THR A 39 -0.64 6.93 -5.09
N THR A 40 -0.24 8.16 -5.40
CA THR A 40 -0.29 8.71 -6.76
C THR A 40 1.11 8.92 -7.31
N LEU A 41 1.22 9.09 -8.62
CA LEU A 41 2.45 9.55 -9.28
C LEU A 41 2.34 11.05 -9.59
N GLU A 42 3.49 11.69 -9.83
CA GLU A 42 3.51 13.06 -10.37
C GLU A 42 2.74 13.12 -11.70
N GLY A 43 1.80 14.06 -11.82
CA GLY A 43 0.93 14.20 -13.00
C GLY A 43 -0.29 13.26 -13.04
N PHE A 44 -0.44 12.35 -12.08
CA PHE A 44 -1.59 11.44 -11.98
C PHE A 44 -2.43 11.76 -10.73
N SER A 45 -3.40 12.68 -10.85
CA SER A 45 -4.43 12.86 -9.81
C SER A 45 -5.64 11.98 -10.12
N ILE A 46 -5.62 10.75 -9.62
CA ILE A 46 -6.74 9.81 -9.79
C ILE A 46 -7.54 9.75 -8.49
N ASP A 47 -8.85 9.66 -8.60
CA ASP A 47 -9.71 9.36 -7.46
C ASP A 47 -9.40 7.96 -6.93
N PHE A 48 -9.14 7.89 -5.63
CA PHE A 48 -8.82 6.66 -4.91
C PHE A 48 -9.89 5.56 -5.09
N SER A 49 -9.52 4.31 -4.79
CA SER A 49 -10.44 3.17 -4.92
C SER A 49 -11.67 3.32 -4.02
N GLN A 50 -12.80 3.74 -4.60
CA GLN A 50 -14.10 3.88 -3.93
C GLN A 50 -15.09 2.76 -4.25
N GLY A 51 -14.65 1.65 -4.85
CA GLY A 51 -15.54 0.52 -5.12
C GLY A 51 -16.06 -0.09 -3.81
N ALA A 52 -17.38 -0.09 -3.61
CA ALA A 52 -18.00 -0.58 -2.37
C ALA A 52 -17.51 -1.98 -1.99
N HIS A 53 -17.43 -2.91 -2.96
CA HIS A 53 -16.93 -4.27 -2.73
C HIS A 53 -15.48 -4.32 -2.24
N PHE A 54 -14.60 -3.48 -2.79
CA PHE A 54 -13.21 -3.43 -2.36
C PHE A 54 -13.08 -2.88 -0.94
N PHE A 55 -13.84 -1.82 -0.64
CA PHE A 55 -13.88 -1.23 0.68
C PHE A 55 -14.46 -2.18 1.74
N HIS A 56 -15.55 -2.90 1.42
CA HIS A 56 -16.11 -3.92 2.31
C HIS A 56 -15.07 -5.00 2.65
N ASN A 57 -14.25 -5.42 1.68
CA ASN A 57 -13.20 -6.40 1.93
C ASN A 57 -12.10 -5.86 2.84
N ILE A 58 -11.68 -4.60 2.67
CA ILE A 58 -10.70 -3.93 3.55
C ILE A 58 -11.20 -3.93 5.00
N VAL A 59 -12.43 -3.46 5.21
CA VAL A 59 -13.03 -3.35 6.56
C VAL A 59 -13.19 -4.74 7.17
N SER A 60 -13.75 -5.70 6.43
CA SER A 60 -14.02 -7.05 6.93
C SER A 60 -12.75 -7.83 7.25
N ALA A 61 -11.66 -7.61 6.48
CA ALA A 61 -10.37 -8.27 6.70
C ALA A 61 -9.47 -7.55 7.72
N ASN A 62 -9.96 -6.44 8.31
CA ASN A 62 -9.21 -5.58 9.23
C ASN A 62 -7.85 -5.16 8.64
N ILE A 63 -7.89 -4.66 7.40
CA ILE A 63 -6.70 -4.18 6.69
C ILE A 63 -6.55 -2.68 6.95
N GLY A 64 -5.35 -2.27 7.36
CA GLY A 64 -5.01 -0.85 7.42
C GLY A 64 -4.96 -0.24 6.03
N TYR A 65 -5.67 0.85 5.79
CA TYR A 65 -5.75 1.48 4.46
C TYR A 65 -5.33 2.94 4.52
N PHE A 66 -4.33 3.29 3.71
CA PHE A 66 -3.76 4.63 3.66
C PHE A 66 -3.85 5.23 2.26
N HIS A 67 -4.21 6.52 2.21
CA HIS A 67 -4.18 7.34 1.00
C HIS A 67 -3.10 8.40 1.12
N ILE A 68 -2.04 8.29 0.32
CA ILE A 68 -0.93 9.26 0.35
C ILE A 68 -0.72 9.83 -1.04
N LYS A 69 -1.08 11.10 -1.24
CA LYS A 69 -0.81 11.79 -2.50
C LYS A 69 0.69 12.08 -2.66
N HIS A 70 1.20 11.97 -3.88
CA HIS A 70 2.63 12.19 -4.20
C HIS A 70 3.17 13.53 -3.69
N LYS A 71 2.41 14.62 -3.88
CA LYS A 71 2.79 15.99 -3.47
C LYS A 71 2.07 16.45 -2.19
N SER A 72 1.96 15.56 -1.19
CA SER A 72 1.43 15.97 0.10
C SER A 72 2.52 16.59 0.98
N GLU A 73 2.32 17.83 1.41
CA GLU A 73 3.18 18.46 2.42
C GLU A 73 3.07 17.77 3.80
N GLN A 74 1.93 17.16 4.08
CA GLN A 74 1.57 16.60 5.40
C GLN A 74 1.78 15.08 5.51
N HIS A 75 1.74 14.36 4.39
CA HIS A 75 1.81 12.89 4.37
C HIS A 75 2.97 12.44 3.49
N LYS A 76 3.94 11.74 4.05
CA LYS A 76 5.17 11.38 3.32
C LYS A 76 5.46 9.89 3.44
N ILE A 77 5.88 9.33 2.31
CA ILE A 77 6.49 8.00 2.23
C ILE A 77 7.99 8.23 2.08
N ASP A 78 8.80 7.59 2.91
CA ASP A 78 10.26 7.65 2.81
C ASP A 78 10.76 6.74 1.69
N TRP A 79 10.62 7.21 0.45
CA TRP A 79 11.03 6.48 -0.75
C TRP A 79 12.53 6.19 -0.78
N ASP A 80 13.36 7.09 -0.25
CA ASP A 80 14.81 6.88 -0.14
C ASP A 80 15.13 5.69 0.74
N TRP A 81 14.44 5.54 1.88
CA TRP A 81 14.61 4.38 2.73
C TRP A 81 14.12 3.09 2.06
N ILE A 82 12.96 3.11 1.38
CA ILE A 82 12.41 1.95 0.66
C ILE A 82 13.40 1.50 -0.44
N ASN A 83 13.90 2.44 -1.24
CA ASN A 83 14.81 2.16 -2.36
C ASN A 83 16.19 1.68 -1.91
N LYS A 84 16.60 1.95 -0.67
CA LYS A 84 17.84 1.42 -0.08
C LYS A 84 17.72 -0.02 0.41
N GLN A 85 16.51 -0.57 0.53
CA GLN A 85 16.34 -1.96 0.97
C GLN A 85 16.72 -2.94 -0.14
N LYS A 86 17.33 -4.07 0.23
CA LYS A 86 17.64 -5.14 -0.72
C LYS A 86 16.34 -5.79 -1.19
N SER A 87 16.10 -5.77 -2.49
CA SER A 87 15.00 -6.52 -3.10
C SER A 87 15.27 -8.02 -2.99
N LYS A 88 14.25 -8.78 -2.60
CA LYS A 88 14.26 -10.25 -2.66
C LYS A 88 13.93 -10.73 -4.06
N THR A 89 13.02 -10.02 -4.73
CA THR A 89 12.56 -10.36 -6.08
C THR A 89 12.12 -9.07 -6.77
N ASP A 90 12.72 -8.77 -7.91
CA ASP A 90 12.26 -7.72 -8.81
C ASP A 90 11.63 -8.38 -10.03
N LEU A 91 10.39 -8.00 -10.30
CA LEU A 91 9.65 -8.29 -11.54
C LEU A 91 9.51 -6.97 -12.31
N GLU A 92 9.01 -7.05 -13.55
CA GLU A 92 8.84 -5.89 -14.43
C GLU A 92 8.09 -4.72 -13.77
N PHE A 93 7.01 -5.00 -13.03
CA PHE A 93 6.17 -3.98 -12.39
C PHE A 93 6.09 -4.10 -10.87
N VAL A 94 6.79 -5.07 -10.28
CA VAL A 94 6.66 -5.40 -8.85
C VAL A 94 8.04 -5.57 -8.23
N ARG A 95 8.29 -4.79 -7.18
CA ARG A 95 9.44 -4.97 -6.29
C ARG A 95 8.99 -5.61 -4.98
N HIS A 96 9.61 -6.72 -4.60
CA HIS A 96 9.34 -7.41 -3.35
C HIS A 96 10.53 -7.29 -2.40
N ILE A 97 10.30 -6.59 -1.27
CA ILE A 97 11.29 -6.39 -0.22
C ILE A 97 10.94 -7.29 0.96
N GLU A 98 11.91 -8.09 1.41
CA GLU A 98 11.78 -8.88 2.64
C GLU A 98 12.60 -8.22 3.74
N LEU A 99 11.91 -7.73 4.78
CA LEU A 99 12.54 -7.13 5.95
C LEU A 99 12.89 -8.20 6.98
N LYS A 100 14.02 -8.02 7.68
CA LYS A 100 14.45 -8.91 8.77
C LYS A 100 13.54 -8.75 10.00
N ASN A 101 13.27 -7.50 10.36
CA ASN A 101 12.41 -7.12 11.46
C ASN A 101 11.08 -6.56 10.89
N PRO A 102 9.95 -6.78 11.57
CA PRO A 102 8.64 -6.34 11.09
C PRO A 102 8.49 -4.82 11.12
N LEU A 103 7.61 -4.29 10.28
CA LEU A 103 7.13 -2.90 10.37
C LEU A 103 6.06 -2.80 11.47
N THR A 104 6.03 -1.67 12.17
CA THR A 104 4.95 -1.36 13.12
C THR A 104 3.96 -0.40 12.47
N VAL A 105 2.70 -0.81 12.35
CA VAL A 105 1.62 0.01 11.81
C VAL A 105 0.69 0.43 12.94
N ARG A 106 0.43 1.72 13.08
CA ARG A 106 -0.51 2.28 14.05
C ARG A 106 -1.52 3.15 13.32
N ILE A 107 -2.81 2.93 13.58
CA ILE A 107 -3.92 3.67 12.96
C ILE A 107 -4.86 4.13 14.08
N ASP A 108 -5.19 5.41 14.05
CA ASP A 108 -6.29 6.00 14.82
C ASP A 108 -7.38 6.43 13.82
N ALA A 109 -8.38 5.57 13.65
CA ALA A 109 -9.47 5.82 12.71
C ALA A 109 -10.39 6.97 13.16
N GLN A 110 -10.44 7.29 14.46
CA GLN A 110 -11.25 8.39 14.98
C GLN A 110 -10.61 9.74 14.59
N LYS A 111 -9.29 9.83 14.70
CA LYS A 111 -8.52 11.01 14.28
C LYS A 111 -8.17 11.01 12.80
N ARG A 112 -8.40 9.91 12.09
CA ARG A 112 -7.99 9.68 10.70
C ARG A 112 -6.48 9.84 10.51
N GLU A 113 -5.72 9.39 11.50
CA GLU A 113 -4.26 9.45 11.52
C GLU A 113 -3.67 8.05 11.51
N GLY A 114 -2.46 7.92 10.99
CA GLY A 114 -1.72 6.70 11.16
C GLY A 114 -0.26 6.86 10.76
N ILE A 115 0.56 5.94 11.25
CA ILE A 115 2.00 5.93 11.05
C ILE A 115 2.48 4.51 10.83
N ILE A 116 3.44 4.37 9.92
CA ILE A 116 4.16 3.13 9.68
C ILE A 116 5.61 3.38 10.07
N LEU A 117 6.04 2.75 11.15
CA LEU A 117 7.39 2.89 11.68
C LEU A 117 8.31 1.87 11.01
N LYS A 118 9.52 2.34 10.69
CA LYS A 118 10.61 1.49 10.21
C LYS A 118 10.91 0.42 11.28
N PRO A 119 11.45 -0.75 10.89
CA PRO A 119 11.77 -1.78 11.85
C PRO A 119 12.83 -1.26 12.83
N GLU A 120 12.61 -1.48 14.13
CA GLU A 120 13.63 -1.24 15.15
C GLU A 120 14.76 -2.27 14.97
N LYS A 121 16.00 -1.87 15.30
CA LYS A 121 17.18 -2.74 15.16
C LYS A 121 17.15 -3.87 16.16
#